data_AF-V6KEQ1-F1
#
_entry.id   AF-V6KEQ1-F1
#
_cell.length_a   1.000
_cell.length_b   1.000
_cell.length_c   1.000
_cell.angle_alpha   90.00
_cell.angle_beta   90.00
_cell.angle_gamma   90.00
#
_symmetry.space_group_name_H-M   'P 1'
#
loop_
_entity.id
_entity.type
_entity.pdbx_description
1 polymer ?
#
loop_
_entity_poly.entity_id
_entity_poly.type
_entity_poly.pdbx_seq_one_letter_code
_entity_poly.pdbx_strand_id
1 'polypeptide(L)'
;MSDLKKQASSMHKAASGLRGVGQHTAKPLAEFSAQQHDLKALGALGSLLGAKSEIEKGMATLSKLTKQLEQEWESEAKFIGEVSDAFDLLDVLLAAAQGKKG
;
A
#
# COMPACT_ATOMS: atom_id res chain seq x y z
N MET A 1 1.96 28.71 11.48
CA MET A 1 1.81 27.24 11.54
C MET A 1 3.18 26.68 11.87
N SER A 2 3.36 25.95 12.97
CA SER A 2 4.65 25.38 13.36
C SER A 2 5.14 24.39 12.30
N ASP A 3 6.45 24.17 12.24
CA ASP A 3 7.01 23.21 11.28
C ASP A 3 6.58 21.77 11.58
N LEU A 4 6.31 21.44 12.86
CA LEU A 4 5.71 20.17 13.28
C LEU A 4 4.34 19.94 12.64
N LYS A 5 3.46 20.95 12.67
CA LYS A 5 2.11 20.85 12.08
C LYS A 5 2.13 20.70 10.56
N LYS A 6 3.11 21.29 9.87
CA LYS A 6 3.32 21.07 8.43
C LYS A 6 3.77 19.62 8.15
N GLN A 7 4.68 19.10 8.96
CA GLN A 7 5.17 17.73 8.84
C GLN A 7 4.05 16.71 9.12
N ALA A 8 3.27 16.92 10.18
CA ALA A 8 2.09 16.10 10.50
C ALA A 8 1.13 16.03 9.30
N SER A 9 0.75 17.17 8.72
CA SER A 9 -0.13 17.22 7.54
C SER A 9 0.44 16.50 6.31
N SER A 10 1.74 16.64 6.06
CA SER A 10 2.41 15.91 4.97
C SER A 10 2.39 14.39 5.19
N MET A 11 2.68 13.94 6.40
CA MET A 11 2.63 12.53 6.79
C MET A 11 1.21 11.97 6.69
N HIS A 12 0.20 12.73 7.08
CA HIS A 12 -1.20 12.33 6.95
C HIS A 12 -1.61 12.12 5.49
N LYS A 13 -1.17 13.00 4.58
CA LYS A 13 -1.38 12.86 3.14
C LYS A 13 -0.68 11.61 2.58
N ALA A 14 0.56 11.36 2.99
CA ALA A 14 1.30 10.16 2.58
C ALA A 14 0.60 8.88 3.03
N ALA A 15 0.19 8.81 4.30
CA ALA A 15 -0.58 7.68 4.83
C ALA A 15 -1.89 7.46 4.09
N SER A 16 -2.63 8.54 3.77
CA SER A 16 -3.85 8.44 2.98
C SER A 16 -3.59 7.94 1.56
N GLY A 17 -2.49 8.37 0.92
CA GLY A 17 -2.09 7.89 -0.39
C GLY A 17 -1.78 6.40 -0.39
N LEU A 18 -1.00 5.94 0.59
CA LEU A 18 -0.66 4.53 0.76
C LEU A 18 -1.89 3.63 0.98
N ARG A 19 -2.86 4.06 1.79
CA ARG A 19 -4.15 3.34 1.97
C ARG A 19 -4.95 3.24 0.66
N GLY A 20 -4.83 4.23 -0.21
CA GLY A 20 -5.49 4.23 -1.51
C GLY A 20 -4.91 3.22 -2.51
N VAL A 21 -3.64 2.82 -2.34
CA VAL A 21 -2.96 1.96 -3.33
C VAL A 21 -3.64 0.59 -3.43
N GLY A 22 -4.05 -0.02 -2.30
CA GLY A 22 -4.79 -1.28 -2.31
C GLY A 22 -6.09 -1.23 -3.12
N GLN A 23 -6.81 -0.10 -3.07
CA GLN A 23 -8.03 0.10 -3.87
C GLN A 23 -7.72 0.20 -5.38
N HIS A 24 -6.57 0.77 -5.74
CA HIS A 24 -6.13 0.90 -7.13
C HIS A 24 -5.59 -0.42 -7.70
N THR A 25 -5.03 -1.29 -6.87
CA THR A 25 -4.43 -2.57 -7.31
C THR A 25 -5.40 -3.76 -7.20
N ALA A 26 -6.44 -3.68 -6.36
CA ALA A 26 -7.36 -4.79 -6.12
C ALA A 26 -8.08 -5.29 -7.39
N LYS A 27 -8.65 -4.38 -8.20
CA LYS A 27 -9.35 -4.75 -9.44
C LYS A 27 -8.39 -5.33 -10.50
N PRO A 28 -7.26 -4.68 -10.84
CA PRO A 28 -6.26 -5.27 -11.73
C PRO A 28 -5.77 -6.65 -11.26
N LEU A 29 -5.55 -6.83 -9.95
CA LEU A 29 -5.10 -8.10 -9.38
C LEU A 29 -6.16 -9.20 -9.51
N ALA A 30 -7.43 -8.87 -9.33
CA ALA A 30 -8.54 -9.80 -9.51
C ALA A 30 -8.68 -10.23 -10.98
N GLU A 31 -8.61 -9.28 -11.91
CA GLU A 31 -8.64 -9.55 -13.36
C GLU A 31 -7.47 -10.42 -13.80
N PHE A 32 -6.27 -10.12 -13.29
CA PHE A 32 -5.06 -10.89 -13.57
C PHE A 32 -5.15 -12.32 -13.01
N SER A 33 -5.71 -12.49 -11.81
CA SER A 33 -5.95 -13.81 -11.21
C SER A 33 -6.98 -14.62 -12.00
N ALA A 34 -8.01 -13.98 -12.54
CA ALA A 34 -9.00 -14.62 -13.40
C ALA A 34 -8.37 -15.10 -14.72
N GLN A 35 -7.54 -14.26 -15.37
CA GLN A 35 -6.79 -14.65 -16.58
C GLN A 35 -5.85 -15.84 -16.35
N GLN A 36 -5.23 -15.92 -15.16
CA GLN A 36 -4.41 -17.08 -14.78
C GLN A 36 -5.27 -18.37 -14.73
N HIS A 37 -6.50 -18.27 -14.23
CA HIS A 37 -7.44 -19.40 -14.17
C HIS A 37 -7.89 -19.83 -15.57
N ASP A 38 -8.14 -18.87 -16.48
CA ASP A 38 -8.49 -19.14 -17.87
C ASP A 38 -7.35 -19.79 -18.65
N LEU A 39 -6.11 -19.32 -18.42
CA LEU A 39 -4.91 -19.96 -18.95
C LEU A 39 -4.83 -21.41 -18.50
N LYS A 40 -5.05 -21.68 -17.21
CA LYS A 40 -5.08 -23.04 -16.66
C LYS A 40 -6.12 -23.92 -17.38
N ALA A 41 -7.31 -23.37 -17.66
CA ALA A 41 -8.41 -24.06 -18.33
C ALA A 41 -8.16 -24.39 -19.82
N LEU A 42 -7.29 -23.63 -20.53
CA LEU A 42 -6.92 -23.87 -21.93
C LEU A 42 -6.02 -25.12 -22.10
N GLY A 43 -6.53 -26.31 -21.85
CA GLY A 43 -5.79 -27.57 -22.01
C GLY A 43 -5.04 -27.73 -23.34
N ALA A 44 -3.75 -28.10 -23.24
CA ALA A 44 -2.82 -28.72 -24.19
C ALA A 44 -2.76 -28.24 -25.66
N LEU A 45 -1.86 -27.30 -25.94
CA LEU A 45 -1.12 -27.22 -27.21
C LEU A 45 0.37 -27.44 -26.90
N GLY A 46 0.99 -28.49 -27.44
CA GLY A 46 2.24 -29.09 -26.93
C GLY A 46 3.45 -28.16 -26.73
N SER A 47 3.67 -27.15 -27.58
CA SER A 47 4.74 -26.13 -27.42
C SER A 47 4.31 -24.97 -26.51
N LEU A 48 3.01 -24.73 -26.39
CA LEU A 48 2.41 -23.77 -25.48
C LEU A 48 2.42 -24.27 -24.03
N LEU A 49 2.56 -25.58 -23.75
CA LEU A 49 2.56 -26.12 -22.38
C LEU A 49 3.74 -25.61 -21.52
N GLY A 50 4.95 -25.56 -22.09
CA GLY A 50 6.13 -25.05 -21.38
C GLY A 50 6.01 -23.54 -21.11
N ALA A 51 5.67 -22.77 -22.14
CA ALA A 51 5.45 -21.34 -22.02
C ALA A 51 4.28 -21.01 -21.07
N LYS A 52 3.17 -21.75 -21.15
CA LYS A 52 2.00 -21.63 -20.26
C LYS A 52 2.38 -21.89 -18.80
N SER A 53 3.12 -22.96 -18.51
CA SER A 53 3.58 -23.26 -17.14
C SER A 53 4.43 -22.12 -16.55
N GLU A 54 5.37 -21.59 -17.33
CA GLU A 54 6.21 -20.48 -16.87
C GLU A 54 5.43 -19.16 -16.74
N ILE A 55 4.48 -18.89 -17.64
CA ILE A 55 3.56 -17.76 -17.54
C ILE A 55 2.69 -17.89 -16.28
N GLU A 56 2.09 -19.07 -16.02
CA GLU A 56 1.29 -19.31 -14.82
C GLU A 56 2.08 -19.10 -13.53
N LYS A 57 3.33 -19.59 -13.46
CA LYS A 57 4.22 -19.35 -12.31
C LYS A 57 4.55 -17.86 -12.15
N GLY A 58 4.83 -17.18 -13.25
CA GLY A 58 5.08 -15.74 -13.27
C GLY A 58 3.88 -14.96 -12.74
N MET A 59 2.68 -15.28 -13.23
CA MET A 59 1.42 -14.65 -12.78
C MET A 59 1.14 -14.93 -11.30
N ALA A 60 1.34 -16.16 -10.84
CA ALA A 60 1.17 -16.49 -9.42
C ALA A 60 2.16 -15.71 -8.53
N THR A 61 3.41 -15.60 -8.97
CA THR A 61 4.46 -14.87 -8.25
C THR A 61 4.15 -13.38 -8.17
N LEU A 62 3.78 -12.76 -9.30
CA LEU A 62 3.40 -11.34 -9.34
C LEU A 62 2.16 -11.07 -8.49
N SER A 63 1.14 -11.94 -8.55
CA SER A 63 -0.05 -11.79 -7.73
C SER A 63 0.25 -11.87 -6.23
N LYS A 64 1.16 -12.77 -5.83
CA LYS A 64 1.60 -12.89 -4.44
C LYS A 64 2.39 -11.66 -4.00
N LEU A 65 3.34 -11.20 -4.82
CA LEU A 65 4.16 -10.03 -4.53
C LEU A 65 3.28 -8.78 -4.37
N THR A 66 2.30 -8.58 -5.25
CA THR A 66 1.37 -7.43 -5.15
C THR A 66 0.57 -7.46 -3.85
N LYS A 67 0.11 -8.64 -3.38
CA LYS A 67 -0.56 -8.75 -2.08
C LYS A 67 0.36 -8.46 -0.90
N GLN A 68 1.62 -8.86 -0.99
CA GLN A 68 2.62 -8.56 0.05
C GLN A 68 2.93 -7.06 0.10
N LEU A 69 3.06 -6.43 -1.07
CA LEU A 69 3.23 -4.97 -1.17
C LEU A 69 2.02 -4.21 -0.61
N GLU A 70 0.80 -4.70 -0.84
CA GLU A 70 -0.41 -4.11 -0.25
C GLU A 70 -0.36 -4.13 1.29
N GLN A 71 0.08 -5.24 1.89
CA GLN A 71 0.26 -5.36 3.35
C GLN A 71 1.36 -4.42 3.87
N GLU A 72 2.46 -4.29 3.14
CA GLU A 72 3.54 -3.37 3.49
C GLU A 72 3.07 -1.90 3.43
N TRP A 73 2.33 -1.52 2.39
CA TRP A 73 1.76 -0.18 2.27
C TRP A 73 0.75 0.13 3.37
N GLU A 74 -0.07 -0.84 3.77
CA GLU A 74 -1.00 -0.68 4.89
C GLU A 74 -0.25 -0.48 6.22
N SER A 75 0.78 -1.29 6.47
CA SER A 75 1.64 -1.16 7.65
C SER A 75 2.35 0.19 7.70
N GLU A 76 2.93 0.63 6.57
CA GLU A 76 3.61 1.92 6.47
C GLU A 76 2.63 3.09 6.64
N ALA A 77 1.43 2.98 6.06
CA ALA A 77 0.39 3.99 6.24
C ALA A 77 -0.08 4.12 7.69
N LYS A 78 -0.10 3.01 8.44
CA LYS A 78 -0.40 3.00 9.87
C LYS A 78 0.72 3.69 10.64
N PHE A 79 1.97 3.27 10.43
CA PHE A 79 3.14 3.82 11.11
C PHE A 79 3.28 5.34 10.89
N ILE A 80 3.23 5.80 9.63
CA ILE A 80 3.29 7.23 9.30
C ILE A 80 2.12 8.01 9.93
N GLY A 81 0.94 7.40 10.01
CA GLY A 81 -0.21 7.97 10.70
C GLY A 81 0.05 8.18 12.19
N GLU A 82 0.59 7.17 12.88
CA GLU A 82 0.93 7.26 14.31
C GLU A 82 2.00 8.32 14.59
N VAL A 83 3.00 8.46 13.71
CA VAL A 83 4.02 9.53 13.82
C VAL A 83 3.39 10.91 13.61
N SER A 84 2.47 11.04 12.66
CA SER A 84 1.72 12.28 12.42
C SER A 84 0.92 12.71 13.66
N ASP A 85 0.16 11.79 14.25
CA ASP A 85 -0.64 12.03 15.45
C ASP A 85 0.24 12.46 16.64
N ALA A 86 1.42 11.85 16.78
CA ALA A 86 2.39 12.23 17.81
C ALA A 86 2.94 13.66 17.59
N PHE A 87 3.17 14.06 16.35
CA PHE A 87 3.64 15.42 16.03
C PHE A 87 2.56 16.47 16.28
N ASP A 88 1.30 16.17 15.97
CA ASP A 88 0.18 17.05 16.32
C ASP A 88 0.02 17.19 17.84
N LEU A 89 0.17 16.11 18.61
CA LEU A 89 0.15 16.17 20.07
C LEU A 89 1.32 17.01 20.61
N LEU A 90 2.53 16.85 20.08
CA LEU A 90 3.69 17.65 20.47
C LEU A 90 3.48 19.14 20.18
N ASP A 91 2.86 19.49 19.04
CA ASP A 91 2.53 20.87 18.71
C ASP A 91 1.60 21.51 19.75
N VAL A 92 0.54 20.78 20.15
CA VAL A 92 -0.40 21.22 21.19
C VAL A 92 0.29 21.42 22.54
N LEU A 93 1.15 20.48 22.94
CA LEU A 93 1.88 20.56 24.20
C LEU A 93 2.88 21.72 24.23
N LEU A 94 3.59 21.96 23.12
CA LEU A 94 4.52 23.09 22.98
C LEU A 94 3.77 24.43 23.03
N ALA A 95 2.63 24.54 22.35
CA ALA A 95 1.79 25.73 22.39
C ALA A 95 1.28 26.01 23.82
N ALA A 96 0.83 24.98 24.53
CA ALA A 96 0.37 25.11 25.91
C ALA A 96 1.51 25.50 26.89
N ALA A 97 2.72 24.95 26.69
CA ALA A 97 3.90 25.29 27.49
C ALA A 97 4.38 26.73 27.24
N GLN A 98 4.30 27.23 26.01
CA GLN A 98 4.63 28.61 25.67
C GLN A 98 3.58 29.60 26.20
N GLY A 99 2.29 29.24 26.14
CA GLY A 99 1.21 30.05 26.72
C GLY A 99 1.28 30.20 28.24
N LYS A 100 1.96 29.29 28.95
CA LYS A 100 2.22 29.38 30.40
C LYS A 100 3.42 30.27 30.78
N LYS A 101 4.21 30.75 29.82
CA LYS A 101 5.34 31.67 30.05
C LYS A 101 4.97 33.15 29.88
N GLY A 102 3.69 33.46 29.66
CA GLY A 102 3.14 34.83 29.62
C GLY A 102 2.34 35.16 30.86
#